data_AF-A0A891XIP9-F1
#
_entry.id   AF-A0A891XIP9-F1
#
_cell.length_a   1.000
_cell.length_b   1.000
_cell.length_c   1.000
_cell.angle_alpha   90.00
_cell.angle_beta   90.00
_cell.angle_gamma   90.00
#
_symmetry.space_group_name_H-M   'P 1'
#
loop_
_entity.id
_entity.type
_entity.pdbx_description
1 polymer ?
#
loop_
_entity_poly.entity_id
_entity_poly.type
_entity_poly.pdbx_seq_one_letter_code
_entity_poly.pdbx_strand_id
1 'polypeptide(L)'
;MSYGVERFFLLSYCLACCWPGLGAKSDLRLIREWTELEFAFPSEAARQSALNNKHYVEGNSVPIDVDVHHRQGDEPSRIFVTLPRFDEGRPVTLGTIDEQGRIAGYPDYSWNANQGRNCNGLTSVFRVAIDKCNRIWVMDTGKIGDTQHCPPQLLAFSLANDQLIFRHKVNESNFVSSSLFVTPVVDIPNNREGDCSNTFVYVADVTGFGLLVVDVDNNRSWRVSHRLFFPFPNRGTFTIDGESFELMDGVLGMALSPYRHGRDRYLYFHALASTTENVVRTSVLRNDSFIDEPNAQPQAINVFPEERPNQSAAEAIDRNGVMFFGLMDPPSIWCWNTATEFSQRNFHRVALNKETLQFASGVKVVNNLKGEQELWVLTSSFQRVMTGSLDSNRVNYRIHAEKIPRLLNNSPCKYSPKDRSHGYHANLITPVLKLRHSFKYGAVSYL
;
A
#
# COMPACT_ATOMS: atom_id res chain seq x y z
N MET A 1 -16.47 -6.14 74.73
CA MET A 1 -16.81 -7.51 74.27
C MET A 1 -17.96 -7.34 73.30
N SER A 2 -17.97 -7.74 72.03
CA SER A 2 -17.32 -8.80 71.27
C SER A 2 -17.41 -8.33 69.79
N TYR A 3 -16.30 -8.22 69.08
CA TYR A 3 -15.91 -9.10 67.97
C TYR A 3 -17.00 -9.50 66.96
N GLY A 4 -16.76 -9.08 65.71
CA GLY A 4 -17.14 -9.84 64.51
C GLY A 4 -17.94 -9.05 63.49
N VAL A 5 -17.28 -8.45 62.49
CA VAL A 5 -17.56 -8.59 61.04
C VAL A 5 -16.40 -7.94 60.26
N GLU A 6 -15.25 -8.60 60.13
CA GLU A 6 -14.23 -8.22 59.12
C GLU A 6 -13.44 -9.46 58.68
N ARG A 7 -14.07 -10.39 57.93
CA ARG A 7 -13.31 -11.51 57.33
C ARG A 7 -13.79 -11.99 55.95
N PHE A 8 -14.59 -11.22 55.21
CA PHE A 8 -15.09 -11.67 53.90
C PHE A 8 -14.82 -10.75 52.70
N PHE A 9 -13.98 -9.72 52.82
CA PHE A 9 -13.69 -8.80 51.70
C PHE A 9 -12.25 -8.79 51.18
N LEU A 10 -11.35 -9.64 51.70
CA LEU A 10 -9.92 -9.62 51.31
C LEU A 10 -9.44 -10.80 50.46
N LEU A 11 -10.34 -11.70 50.04
CA LEU A 11 -9.95 -12.88 49.24
C LEU A 11 -10.37 -12.84 47.76
N SER A 12 -11.08 -11.81 47.29
CA SER A 12 -11.36 -11.65 45.84
C SER A 12 -10.35 -10.76 45.11
N TYR A 13 -9.48 -10.04 45.83
CA TYR A 13 -8.54 -9.08 45.22
C TYR A 13 -7.14 -9.64 44.91
N CYS A 14 -6.84 -10.89 45.31
CA CYS A 14 -5.52 -11.50 45.08
C CYS A 14 -5.45 -12.54 43.95
N LEU A 15 -6.55 -12.82 43.25
CA LEU A 15 -6.56 -13.73 42.09
C LEU A 15 -6.65 -13.00 40.73
N ALA A 16 -6.77 -11.67 40.71
CA ALA A 16 -6.80 -10.88 39.47
C ALA A 16 -5.43 -10.35 39.02
N CYS A 17 -4.38 -10.46 39.86
CA CYS A 17 -3.05 -9.92 39.57
C CYS A 17 -2.04 -10.95 39.04
N CYS A 18 -2.48 -12.15 38.66
CA CYS A 18 -1.61 -13.22 38.15
C CYS A 18 -2.14 -13.87 36.86
N TRP A 19 -2.88 -13.13 36.04
CA TRP A 19 -2.83 -13.37 34.61
C TRP A 19 -1.87 -12.36 33.99
N PRO A 20 -0.66 -12.78 33.58
CA PRO A 20 -0.04 -12.11 32.46
C PRO A 20 -1.05 -12.27 31.33
N GLY A 21 -1.74 -11.19 30.98
CA GLY A 21 -2.53 -11.16 29.77
C GLY A 21 -1.67 -11.74 28.66
N LEU A 22 -2.24 -12.67 27.88
CA LEU A 22 -1.70 -13.17 26.63
C LEU A 22 -1.63 -12.01 25.62
N GLY A 23 -0.83 -10.99 25.89
CA GLY A 23 -0.30 -10.09 24.89
C GLY A 23 0.82 -10.84 24.21
N ALA A 24 0.54 -11.41 23.03
CA ALA A 24 1.60 -11.89 22.17
C ALA A 24 2.61 -10.75 22.01
N LYS A 25 3.86 -10.99 22.44
CA LYS A 25 5.02 -10.17 22.12
C LYS A 25 5.35 -10.40 20.64
N SER A 26 4.45 -9.94 19.77
CA SER A 26 4.50 -10.08 18.33
C SER A 26 5.00 -8.75 17.78
N ASP A 27 6.28 -8.50 17.98
CA ASP A 27 6.94 -7.34 17.42
C ASP A 27 7.43 -7.72 16.03
N LEU A 28 7.03 -6.94 15.02
CA LEU A 28 7.67 -7.03 13.72
C LEU A 28 9.17 -6.78 13.90
N ARG A 29 10.02 -7.64 13.34
CA ARG A 29 11.47 -7.50 13.47
C ARG A 29 11.93 -6.30 12.66
N LEU A 30 12.68 -5.41 13.31
CA LEU A 30 13.34 -4.28 12.66
C LEU A 30 14.43 -4.78 11.71
N ILE A 31 14.41 -4.32 10.46
CA ILE A 31 15.39 -4.67 9.42
C ILE A 31 16.39 -3.52 9.24
N ARG A 32 15.87 -2.30 9.13
CA ARG A 32 16.64 -1.06 8.96
C ARG A 32 15.88 0.12 9.56
N GLU A 33 16.63 1.11 9.99
CA GLU A 33 16.09 2.38 10.47
C GLU A 33 17.01 3.54 10.16
N TRP A 34 16.43 4.73 10.06
CA TRP A 34 17.14 5.96 9.70
C TRP A 34 16.61 7.14 10.49
N THR A 35 17.53 7.98 10.97
CA THR A 35 17.23 9.35 11.37
C THR A 35 17.00 10.21 10.12
N GLU A 36 17.94 10.11 9.18
CA GLU A 36 17.92 10.69 7.83
C GLU A 36 18.40 9.67 6.80
N LEU A 37 17.94 9.84 5.56
CA LEU A 37 18.32 8.93 4.48
C LEU A 37 19.65 9.32 3.84
N GLU A 38 20.50 8.32 3.65
CA GLU A 38 21.79 8.44 2.95
C GLU A 38 21.72 7.79 1.57
N PHE A 39 22.48 8.34 0.62
CA PHE A 39 22.46 7.89 -0.78
C PHE A 39 23.84 7.46 -1.27
N ALA A 40 23.88 6.34 -1.99
CA ALA A 40 25.08 5.85 -2.66
C ALA A 40 25.16 6.47 -4.07
N PHE A 41 25.83 7.62 -4.18
CA PHE A 41 26.10 8.25 -5.48
C PHE A 41 27.18 7.49 -6.26
N PRO A 42 27.12 7.49 -7.62
CA PRO A 42 28.12 6.78 -8.44
C PRO A 42 29.52 7.39 -8.37
N SER A 43 29.64 8.65 -7.94
CA SER A 43 30.92 9.33 -7.68
C SER A 43 30.71 10.55 -6.78
N GLU A 44 31.78 11.02 -6.13
CA GLU A 44 31.72 12.29 -5.37
C GLU A 44 31.37 13.47 -6.28
N ALA A 45 31.81 13.47 -7.54
CA ALA A 45 31.42 14.50 -8.51
C ALA A 45 29.90 14.52 -8.77
N ALA A 46 29.26 13.34 -8.85
CA ALA A 46 27.81 13.25 -8.99
C ALA A 46 27.08 13.75 -7.73
N ARG A 47 27.61 13.45 -6.54
CA ARG A 47 27.09 13.96 -5.26
C ARG A 47 27.18 15.49 -5.19
N GLN A 48 28.36 16.05 -5.46
CA GLN A 48 28.60 17.50 -5.46
C GLN A 48 27.74 18.22 -6.50
N SER A 49 27.60 17.65 -7.69
CA SER A 49 26.67 18.18 -8.70
C SER A 49 25.22 18.18 -8.21
N ALA A 50 24.77 17.12 -7.54
CA ALA A 50 23.41 17.06 -7.00
C ALA A 50 23.17 18.10 -5.90
N LEU A 51 24.15 18.30 -5.00
CA LEU A 51 24.10 19.32 -3.95
C LEU A 51 24.09 20.74 -4.54
N ASN A 52 25.01 21.04 -5.47
CA ASN A 52 25.13 22.36 -6.09
C ASN A 52 23.88 22.75 -6.89
N ASN A 53 23.25 21.78 -7.56
CA ASN A 53 22.03 22.00 -8.32
C ASN A 53 20.75 21.88 -7.47
N LYS A 54 20.86 21.68 -6.15
CA LYS A 54 19.72 21.41 -5.24
C LYS A 54 18.86 20.21 -5.67
N HIS A 55 19.43 19.30 -6.44
CA HIS A 55 18.82 18.00 -6.76
C HIS A 55 18.93 17.03 -5.58
N TYR A 56 19.82 17.33 -4.62
CA TYR A 56 19.91 16.68 -3.32
C TYR A 56 19.93 17.76 -2.23
N VAL A 57 18.94 17.70 -1.34
CA VAL A 57 18.91 18.45 -0.09
C VAL A 57 18.83 17.41 1.03
N GLU A 58 19.82 17.44 1.92
CA GLU A 58 19.90 16.53 3.06
C GLU A 58 18.64 16.68 3.95
N GLY A 59 18.17 15.59 4.56
CA GLY A 59 16.92 15.56 5.33
C GLY A 59 15.60 15.60 4.55
N ASN A 60 15.57 16.04 3.28
CA ASN A 60 14.29 16.23 2.54
C ASN A 60 13.63 14.94 2.04
N SER A 61 14.35 13.82 2.01
CA SER A 61 13.88 12.58 1.39
C SER A 61 13.05 11.76 2.35
N VAL A 62 11.82 11.42 1.95
CA VAL A 62 10.87 10.64 2.76
C VAL A 62 10.54 9.35 2.01
N PRO A 63 10.83 8.17 2.57
CA PRO A 63 10.50 6.92 1.92
C PRO A 63 9.03 6.56 2.20
N ILE A 64 8.31 6.00 1.21
CA ILE A 64 6.88 5.68 1.38
C ILE A 64 6.48 4.23 1.07
N ASP A 65 7.31 3.49 0.35
CA ASP A 65 7.03 2.09 0.01
C ASP A 65 8.29 1.25 0.11
N VAL A 66 8.07 -0.05 0.34
CA VAL A 66 9.10 -1.08 0.34
C VAL A 66 8.62 -2.26 -0.49
N ASP A 67 9.52 -2.93 -1.21
CA ASP A 67 9.26 -4.26 -1.77
C ASP A 67 10.57 -5.05 -1.79
N VAL A 68 10.51 -6.38 -1.85
CA VAL A 68 11.68 -7.23 -1.69
C VAL A 68 11.78 -8.28 -2.78
N HIS A 69 12.94 -8.33 -3.42
CA HIS A 69 13.31 -9.38 -4.35
C HIS A 69 14.36 -10.29 -3.70
N HIS A 70 13.94 -11.47 -3.29
CA HIS A 70 14.85 -12.51 -2.84
C HIS A 70 15.51 -13.17 -4.04
N ARG A 71 16.86 -13.19 -4.07
CA ARG A 71 17.66 -13.75 -5.17
C ARG A 71 18.17 -15.14 -4.80
N GLN A 72 18.32 -16.00 -5.80
CA GLN A 72 18.85 -17.35 -5.62
C GLN A 72 20.37 -17.34 -5.41
N GLY A 73 20.92 -18.44 -4.89
CA GLY A 73 22.36 -18.57 -4.63
C GLY A 73 22.82 -17.73 -3.44
N ASP A 74 24.06 -17.25 -3.51
CA ASP A 74 24.70 -16.45 -2.45
C ASP A 74 24.44 -14.94 -2.62
N GLU A 75 23.62 -14.54 -3.59
CA GLU A 75 23.31 -13.12 -3.80
C GLU A 75 22.37 -12.58 -2.71
N PRO A 76 22.68 -11.42 -2.10
CA PRO A 76 21.82 -10.85 -1.07
C PRO A 76 20.46 -10.45 -1.65
N SER A 77 19.41 -10.54 -0.84
CA SER A 77 18.09 -10.04 -1.21
C SER A 77 18.15 -8.53 -1.48
N ARG A 78 17.42 -8.06 -2.50
CA ARG A 78 17.31 -6.62 -2.79
C ARG A 78 16.08 -6.06 -2.11
N ILE A 79 16.27 -5.04 -1.27
CA ILE A 79 15.18 -4.29 -0.66
C ILE A 79 15.03 -3.00 -1.45
N PHE A 80 13.90 -2.87 -2.15
CA PHE A 80 13.53 -1.67 -2.88
C PHE A 80 12.87 -0.67 -1.95
N VAL A 81 13.14 0.61 -2.19
CA VAL A 81 12.51 1.73 -1.49
C VAL A 81 12.14 2.81 -2.50
N THR A 82 10.97 3.40 -2.34
CA THR A 82 10.51 4.54 -3.14
C THR A 82 10.58 5.83 -2.34
N LEU A 83 11.01 6.90 -2.99
CA LEU A 83 11.14 8.24 -2.44
C LEU A 83 10.48 9.23 -3.41
N PRO A 84 9.17 9.48 -3.27
CA PRO A 84 8.48 10.42 -4.13
C PRO A 84 9.11 11.80 -4.04
N ARG A 85 9.16 12.50 -5.17
CA ARG A 85 9.56 13.91 -5.20
C ARG A 85 8.39 14.80 -4.83
N PHE A 86 8.06 14.81 -3.53
CA PHE A 86 7.05 15.74 -2.98
C PHE A 86 7.43 17.21 -3.21
N ASP A 87 8.71 17.48 -3.44
CA ASP A 87 9.28 18.74 -3.95
C ASP A 87 10.69 18.41 -4.48
N GLU A 88 11.46 19.39 -4.96
CA GLU A 88 12.86 19.23 -5.40
C GLU A 88 13.79 18.75 -4.27
N GLY A 89 15.04 18.38 -4.58
CA GLY A 89 16.03 17.97 -3.56
C GLY A 89 16.06 16.48 -3.20
N ARG A 90 15.40 15.63 -3.99
CA ARG A 90 15.46 14.16 -3.84
C ARG A 90 16.30 13.55 -4.97
N PRO A 91 17.50 13.02 -4.67
CA PRO A 91 18.42 12.55 -5.71
C PRO A 91 17.96 11.25 -6.36
N VAL A 92 17.34 10.37 -5.58
CA VAL A 92 16.81 9.07 -5.99
C VAL A 92 15.32 9.03 -5.68
N THR A 93 14.52 8.53 -6.61
CA THR A 93 13.08 8.30 -6.40
C THR A 93 12.72 6.82 -6.35
N LEU A 94 13.54 5.96 -6.94
CA LEU A 94 13.49 4.50 -6.78
C LEU A 94 14.91 3.97 -6.59
N GLY A 95 15.12 3.22 -5.52
CA GLY A 95 16.42 2.66 -5.21
C GLY A 95 16.38 1.33 -4.48
N THR A 96 17.56 0.77 -4.27
CA THR A 96 17.79 -0.41 -3.43
C THR A 96 18.70 -0.05 -2.27
N ILE A 97 18.53 -0.73 -1.15
CA ILE A 97 19.34 -0.51 0.06
C ILE A 97 20.60 -1.38 0.02
N ASP A 98 21.76 -0.75 0.19
CA ASP A 98 23.04 -1.45 0.33
C ASP A 98 23.27 -2.00 1.75
N GLU A 99 24.40 -2.70 1.95
CA GLU A 99 24.73 -3.29 3.25
C GLU A 99 24.86 -2.24 4.37
N GLN A 100 25.36 -1.05 4.04
CA GLN A 100 25.53 0.09 4.94
C GLN A 100 24.22 0.83 5.23
N GLY A 101 23.13 0.47 4.54
CA GLY A 101 21.84 1.14 4.70
C GLY A 101 21.66 2.37 3.80
N ARG A 102 22.56 2.62 2.85
CA ARG A 102 22.45 3.72 1.88
C ARG A 102 21.60 3.30 0.69
N ILE A 103 20.94 4.27 0.07
CA ILE A 103 20.05 4.05 -1.06
C ILE A 103 20.81 4.27 -2.37
N ALA A 104 20.97 3.21 -3.15
CA ALA A 104 21.50 3.26 -4.51
C ALA A 104 20.35 3.35 -5.51
N GLY A 105 20.45 4.26 -6.50
CA GLY A 105 19.42 4.41 -7.53
C GLY A 105 19.24 3.14 -8.37
N TYR A 106 17.99 2.81 -8.70
CA TYR A 106 17.65 1.63 -9.51
C TYR A 106 16.99 2.02 -10.85
N PRO A 107 17.26 1.28 -11.95
CA PRO A 107 18.31 0.26 -12.13
C PRO A 107 19.73 0.78 -11.86
N ASP A 108 19.92 2.06 -12.12
CA ASP A 108 21.13 2.81 -11.79
C ASP A 108 20.77 4.28 -11.53
N TYR A 109 21.76 5.08 -11.11
CA TYR A 109 21.55 6.48 -10.77
C TYR A 109 21.07 7.34 -11.96
N SER A 110 21.40 6.99 -13.20
CA SER A 110 21.05 7.80 -14.39
C SER A 110 19.54 7.86 -14.63
N TRP A 111 18.81 6.81 -14.28
CA TRP A 111 17.34 6.79 -14.33
C TRP A 111 16.72 7.86 -13.42
N ASN A 112 17.37 8.18 -12.31
CA ASN A 112 16.90 9.11 -11.31
C ASN A 112 17.43 10.54 -11.55
N ALA A 113 18.64 10.69 -12.11
CA ALA A 113 19.36 11.96 -12.20
C ALA A 113 18.67 13.06 -13.03
N ASN A 114 17.66 12.72 -13.85
CA ASN A 114 17.04 13.65 -14.79
C ASN A 114 16.18 14.76 -14.15
N GLN A 115 15.71 14.58 -12.92
CA GLN A 115 14.90 15.58 -12.19
C GLN A 115 13.72 16.14 -13.01
N GLY A 116 12.98 15.26 -13.69
CA GLY A 116 11.83 15.64 -14.51
C GLY A 116 12.17 16.22 -15.88
N ARG A 117 13.45 16.43 -16.21
CA ARG A 117 13.87 16.99 -17.51
C ARG A 117 13.81 15.99 -18.66
N ASN A 118 13.73 14.69 -18.35
CA ASN A 118 13.68 13.62 -19.34
C ASN A 118 12.58 12.61 -18.99
N CYS A 119 11.51 12.61 -19.77
CA CYS A 119 10.38 11.69 -19.62
C CYS A 119 10.66 10.26 -20.11
N ASN A 120 11.92 9.94 -20.41
CA ASN A 120 12.40 8.58 -20.59
C ASN A 120 13.11 8.02 -19.34
N GLY A 121 13.43 8.85 -18.34
CA GLY A 121 13.87 8.41 -17.01
C GLY A 121 12.70 8.27 -16.03
N LEU A 122 13.02 8.27 -14.73
CA LEU A 122 12.07 8.32 -13.62
C LEU A 122 11.94 9.77 -13.10
N THR A 123 10.72 10.27 -13.01
CA THR A 123 10.42 11.60 -12.49
C THR A 123 10.12 11.57 -10.99
N SER A 124 9.13 10.78 -10.56
CA SER A 124 8.72 10.67 -9.16
C SER A 124 7.93 9.38 -8.94
N VAL A 125 8.61 8.38 -8.40
CA VAL A 125 8.05 7.05 -8.14
C VAL A 125 7.39 7.03 -6.77
N PHE A 126 6.11 6.66 -6.75
CA PHE A 126 5.35 6.57 -5.50
C PHE A 126 5.40 5.18 -4.88
N ARG A 127 4.90 4.16 -5.58
CA ARG A 127 4.91 2.77 -5.10
C ARG A 127 5.29 1.82 -6.21
N VAL A 128 5.71 0.63 -5.79
CA VAL A 128 6.09 -0.46 -6.69
C VAL A 128 5.31 -1.72 -6.37
N ALA A 129 5.29 -2.66 -7.30
CA ALA A 129 4.77 -4.00 -7.07
C ALA A 129 5.65 -5.02 -7.79
N ILE A 130 6.17 -6.00 -7.05
CA ILE A 130 6.83 -7.16 -7.64
C ILE A 130 5.80 -8.26 -7.87
N ASP A 131 5.70 -8.74 -9.10
CA ASP A 131 4.81 -9.84 -9.44
C ASP A 131 5.49 -11.21 -9.36
N LYS A 132 4.69 -12.28 -9.51
CA LYS A 132 5.16 -13.68 -9.51
C LYS A 132 6.14 -14.01 -10.66
N CYS A 133 6.34 -13.10 -11.60
CA CYS A 133 7.15 -13.28 -12.80
C CYS A 133 8.52 -12.60 -12.69
N ASN A 134 8.89 -12.16 -11.49
CA ASN A 134 10.10 -11.38 -11.23
C ASN A 134 10.16 -10.11 -12.10
N ARG A 135 9.02 -9.44 -12.25
CA ARG A 135 8.95 -8.10 -12.83
C ARG A 135 8.63 -7.11 -11.72
N ILE A 136 9.41 -6.03 -11.61
CA ILE A 136 9.06 -4.89 -10.76
C ILE A 136 8.29 -3.87 -11.58
N TRP A 137 7.06 -3.61 -11.16
CA TRP A 137 6.19 -2.59 -11.71
C TRP A 137 6.37 -1.30 -10.94
N VAL A 138 6.59 -0.21 -11.67
CA VAL A 138 6.97 1.10 -11.13
C VAL A 138 5.96 2.13 -11.59
N MET A 139 5.27 2.75 -10.63
CA MET A 139 4.35 3.85 -10.92
C MET A 139 5.06 5.19 -10.73
N ASP A 140 5.37 5.86 -11.84
CA ASP A 140 5.96 7.20 -11.88
C ASP A 140 4.88 8.24 -12.22
N THR A 141 4.66 9.18 -11.31
CA THR A 141 3.59 10.18 -11.44
C THR A 141 3.89 11.25 -12.48
N GLY A 142 5.16 11.42 -12.84
CA GLY A 142 5.57 12.54 -13.69
C GLY A 142 5.50 13.91 -13.01
N LYS A 143 5.21 13.98 -11.70
CA LYS A 143 5.08 15.22 -10.91
C LYS A 143 6.24 15.41 -9.94
N ILE A 144 6.74 16.64 -9.83
CA ILE A 144 7.63 17.08 -8.75
C ILE A 144 6.91 18.20 -8.01
N GLY A 145 6.59 17.97 -6.74
CA GLY A 145 5.55 18.76 -6.06
C GLY A 145 4.26 18.77 -6.88
N ASP A 146 3.70 19.96 -7.07
CA ASP A 146 2.47 20.13 -7.85
C ASP A 146 2.71 20.29 -9.37
N THR A 147 3.97 20.35 -9.80
CA THR A 147 4.32 20.61 -11.20
C THR A 147 4.36 19.31 -12.01
N GLN A 148 3.57 19.23 -13.08
CA GLN A 148 3.64 18.13 -14.04
C GLN A 148 4.82 18.36 -15.00
N HIS A 149 5.84 17.51 -14.91
CA HIS A 149 7.00 17.54 -15.81
C HIS A 149 6.87 16.55 -16.98
N CYS A 150 6.25 15.40 -16.72
CA CYS A 150 6.10 14.32 -17.69
C CYS A 150 4.71 13.70 -17.57
N PRO A 151 4.12 13.10 -18.63
CA PRO A 151 2.92 12.29 -18.45
C PRO A 151 3.17 11.18 -17.41
N PRO A 152 2.19 10.83 -16.56
CA PRO A 152 2.31 9.68 -15.69
C PRO A 152 2.62 8.42 -16.51
N GLN A 153 3.43 7.53 -15.97
CA GLN A 153 3.85 6.33 -16.68
C GLN A 153 3.97 5.12 -15.75
N LEU A 154 3.53 3.98 -16.28
CA LEU A 154 3.75 2.68 -15.68
C LEU A 154 4.93 2.02 -16.39
N LEU A 155 5.95 1.64 -15.64
CA LEU A 155 7.10 0.91 -16.17
C LEU A 155 7.14 -0.50 -15.57
N ALA A 156 7.71 -1.45 -16.30
CA ALA A 156 8.12 -2.74 -15.73
C ALA A 156 9.57 -3.04 -16.08
N PHE A 157 10.34 -3.44 -15.07
CA PHE A 157 11.71 -3.91 -15.24
C PHE A 157 11.79 -5.41 -14.93
N SER A 158 12.55 -6.15 -15.73
CA SER A 158 12.91 -7.53 -15.43
C SER A 158 13.90 -7.54 -14.28
N LEU A 159 13.56 -8.20 -13.17
CA LEU A 159 14.46 -8.31 -12.02
C LEU A 159 15.60 -9.31 -12.26
N ALA A 160 15.61 -10.03 -13.38
CA ALA A 160 16.69 -10.95 -13.75
C ALA A 160 17.94 -10.21 -14.29
N ASN A 161 17.75 -9.05 -14.92
CA ASN A 161 18.82 -8.31 -15.60
C ASN A 161 18.64 -6.78 -15.53
N ASP A 162 17.69 -6.33 -14.71
CA ASP A 162 17.33 -4.93 -14.46
C ASP A 162 17.02 -4.10 -15.71
N GLN A 163 16.62 -4.77 -16.80
CA GLN A 163 16.25 -4.13 -18.05
C GLN A 163 14.79 -3.71 -18.05
N LEU A 164 14.50 -2.54 -18.64
CA LEU A 164 13.13 -2.13 -18.94
C LEU A 164 12.52 -3.09 -19.96
N ILE A 165 11.37 -3.68 -19.62
CA ILE A 165 10.64 -4.62 -20.49
C ILE A 165 9.27 -4.10 -20.91
N PHE A 166 8.75 -3.08 -20.21
CA PHE A 166 7.47 -2.46 -20.55
C PHE A 166 7.45 -0.99 -20.13
N ARG A 167 6.81 -0.14 -20.94
CA ARG A 167 6.51 1.25 -20.60
C ARG A 167 5.18 1.64 -21.22
N HIS A 168 4.27 2.12 -20.38
CA HIS A 168 3.01 2.72 -20.78
C HIS A 168 2.96 4.16 -20.27
N LYS A 169 3.03 5.14 -21.18
CA LYS A 169 2.75 6.54 -20.87
C LYS A 169 1.24 6.73 -20.93
N VAL A 170 0.65 7.17 -19.84
CA VAL A 170 -0.81 7.31 -19.73
C VAL A 170 -1.27 8.42 -20.67
N ASN A 171 -2.30 8.14 -21.47
CA ASN A 171 -2.89 9.14 -22.37
C ASN A 171 -3.62 10.21 -21.56
N GLU A 172 -3.62 11.45 -22.05
CA GLU A 172 -4.29 12.59 -21.40
C GLU A 172 -5.79 12.35 -21.17
N SER A 173 -6.44 11.52 -21.99
CA SER A 173 -7.85 11.14 -21.81
C SER A 173 -8.11 10.21 -20.61
N ASN A 174 -7.06 9.66 -19.98
CA ASN A 174 -7.19 8.70 -18.88
C ASN A 174 -6.83 9.30 -17.51
N PHE A 175 -6.53 10.59 -17.44
CA PHE A 175 -6.30 11.31 -16.19
C PHE A 175 -6.81 12.74 -16.25
N VAL A 176 -6.99 13.36 -15.08
CA VAL A 176 -7.39 14.77 -14.96
C VAL A 176 -6.21 15.58 -14.43
N SER A 177 -6.27 16.92 -14.51
CA SER A 177 -5.17 17.78 -14.06
C SER A 177 -4.75 17.53 -12.61
N SER A 178 -5.72 17.23 -11.74
CA SER A 178 -5.45 16.92 -10.34
C SER A 178 -4.84 15.53 -10.13
N SER A 179 -4.89 14.61 -11.09
CA SER A 179 -4.53 13.20 -10.90
C SER A 179 -3.12 13.00 -10.32
N LEU A 180 -2.99 12.02 -9.44
CA LEU A 180 -1.74 11.55 -8.86
C LEU A 180 -1.86 10.03 -8.69
N PHE A 181 -1.29 9.29 -9.64
CA PHE A 181 -1.33 7.83 -9.65
C PHE A 181 -0.25 7.24 -8.75
N VAL A 182 -0.62 6.61 -7.64
CA VAL A 182 0.36 6.29 -6.58
C VAL A 182 0.54 4.82 -6.27
N THR A 183 -0.50 3.99 -6.35
CA THR A 183 -0.44 2.59 -5.90
C THR A 183 -0.75 1.64 -7.05
N PRO A 184 0.24 0.94 -7.64
CA PRO A 184 0.00 -0.11 -8.61
C PRO A 184 -0.29 -1.45 -7.92
N VAL A 185 -1.27 -2.19 -8.44
CA VAL A 185 -1.56 -3.58 -8.06
C VAL A 185 -1.65 -4.43 -9.32
N VAL A 186 -0.85 -5.49 -9.38
CA VAL A 186 -0.67 -6.32 -10.58
C VAL A 186 -1.58 -7.55 -10.50
N ASP A 187 -2.49 -7.67 -11.45
CA ASP A 187 -3.34 -8.85 -11.63
C ASP A 187 -2.88 -9.68 -12.84
N ILE A 188 -2.68 -10.97 -12.61
CA ILE A 188 -2.36 -11.94 -13.65
C ILE A 188 -3.45 -13.02 -13.56
N PRO A 189 -4.59 -12.84 -14.27
CA PRO A 189 -5.75 -13.72 -14.20
C PRO A 189 -5.43 -15.15 -14.65
N ASN A 190 -4.40 -15.32 -15.48
CA ASN A 190 -3.89 -16.64 -15.85
C ASN A 190 -2.83 -17.06 -14.82
N ASN A 191 -3.17 -18.01 -13.95
CA ASN A 191 -2.23 -18.51 -12.96
C ASN A 191 -1.53 -19.82 -13.35
N ARG A 192 -1.32 -20.05 -14.64
CA ARG A 192 -0.39 -21.09 -15.05
C ARG A 192 1.02 -20.64 -14.64
N GLU A 193 1.79 -21.58 -14.10
CA GLU A 193 3.14 -21.30 -13.64
C GLU A 193 4.00 -20.84 -14.83
N GLY A 194 4.73 -19.73 -14.66
CA GLY A 194 5.50 -19.10 -15.72
C GLY A 194 4.70 -18.32 -16.78
N ASP A 195 3.37 -18.39 -16.76
CA ASP A 195 2.52 -17.60 -17.66
C ASP A 195 2.19 -16.25 -17.02
N CYS A 196 2.70 -15.21 -17.68
CA CYS A 196 2.59 -13.80 -17.29
C CYS A 196 1.89 -12.98 -18.37
N SER A 197 1.25 -13.66 -19.33
CA SER A 197 0.32 -13.05 -20.27
C SER A 197 -0.95 -12.58 -19.56
N ASN A 198 -1.72 -11.76 -20.25
CA ASN A 198 -2.99 -11.21 -19.80
C ASN A 198 -2.84 -10.38 -18.52
N THR A 199 -1.71 -9.68 -18.37
CA THR A 199 -1.45 -8.88 -17.17
C THR A 199 -2.30 -7.61 -17.21
N PHE A 200 -2.97 -7.32 -16.10
CA PHE A 200 -3.59 -6.03 -15.85
C PHE A 200 -2.91 -5.35 -14.67
N VAL A 201 -2.81 -4.03 -14.72
CA VAL A 201 -2.36 -3.24 -13.57
C VAL A 201 -3.42 -2.21 -13.21
N TYR A 202 -3.87 -2.26 -11.96
CA TYR A 202 -4.78 -1.29 -11.39
C TYR A 202 -3.98 -0.25 -10.63
N VAL A 203 -4.19 1.03 -10.91
CA VAL A 203 -3.46 2.12 -10.26
C VAL A 203 -4.39 3.12 -9.61
N ALA A 204 -4.24 3.30 -8.31
CA ALA A 204 -5.02 4.24 -7.52
C ALA A 204 -4.64 5.69 -7.84
N ASP A 205 -5.64 6.54 -8.09
CA ASP A 205 -5.51 7.98 -8.27
C ASP A 205 -6.03 8.72 -7.04
N VAL A 206 -5.11 9.14 -6.15
CA VAL A 206 -5.47 9.69 -4.83
C VAL A 206 -6.10 11.06 -4.90
N THR A 207 -5.76 11.89 -5.89
CA THR A 207 -6.24 13.28 -5.99
C THR A 207 -7.20 13.50 -7.16
N GLY A 208 -7.24 12.58 -8.12
CA GLY A 208 -8.29 12.52 -9.14
C GLY A 208 -9.47 11.62 -8.75
N PHE A 209 -9.36 10.86 -7.65
CA PHE A 209 -10.42 10.00 -7.10
C PHE A 209 -10.93 8.96 -8.11
N GLY A 210 -10.01 8.24 -8.73
CA GLY A 210 -10.32 7.25 -9.76
C GLY A 210 -9.34 6.08 -9.74
N LEU A 211 -9.56 5.15 -10.66
CA LEU A 211 -8.68 4.01 -10.87
C LEU A 211 -8.25 3.98 -12.33
N LEU A 212 -6.95 3.97 -12.59
CA LEU A 212 -6.41 3.66 -13.91
C LEU A 212 -6.33 2.14 -14.05
N VAL A 213 -6.81 1.61 -15.17
CA VAL A 213 -6.64 0.20 -15.54
C VAL A 213 -5.76 0.15 -16.76
N VAL A 214 -4.64 -0.58 -16.66
CA VAL A 214 -3.72 -0.81 -17.78
C VAL A 214 -3.84 -2.27 -18.22
N ASP A 215 -4.24 -2.46 -19.47
CA ASP A 215 -4.20 -3.73 -20.19
C ASP A 215 -2.81 -3.83 -20.84
N VAL A 216 -1.93 -4.62 -20.22
CA VAL A 216 -0.50 -4.66 -20.58
C VAL A 216 -0.32 -5.28 -21.96
N ASP A 217 -1.03 -6.36 -22.25
CA ASP A 217 -0.89 -7.12 -23.50
C ASP A 217 -1.32 -6.28 -24.71
N ASN A 218 -2.40 -5.50 -24.58
CA ASN A 218 -2.88 -4.62 -25.63
C ASN A 218 -2.29 -3.20 -25.57
N ASN A 219 -1.42 -2.94 -24.58
CA ASN A 219 -0.80 -1.64 -24.31
C ASN A 219 -1.79 -0.46 -24.36
N ARG A 220 -2.92 -0.61 -23.68
CA ARG A 220 -3.98 0.39 -23.60
C ARG A 220 -4.41 0.60 -22.16
N SER A 221 -5.04 1.73 -21.88
CA SER A 221 -5.57 2.01 -20.56
C SER A 221 -6.88 2.77 -20.62
N TRP A 222 -7.58 2.77 -19.49
CA TRP A 222 -8.80 3.54 -19.28
C TRP A 222 -8.91 3.95 -17.82
N ARG A 223 -9.70 4.99 -17.59
CA ARG A 223 -10.04 5.46 -16.26
C ARG A 223 -11.40 4.89 -15.84
N VAL A 224 -11.46 4.36 -14.63
CA VAL A 224 -12.71 3.99 -13.97
C VAL A 224 -12.99 5.01 -12.86
N SER A 225 -14.19 5.56 -12.88
CA SER A 225 -14.70 6.52 -11.89
C SER A 225 -15.84 5.90 -11.10
N HIS A 226 -15.83 6.11 -9.79
CA HIS A 226 -16.90 5.66 -8.89
C HIS A 226 -16.88 6.45 -7.60
N ARG A 227 -18.06 6.67 -6.99
CA ARG A 227 -18.19 7.44 -5.74
C ARG A 227 -17.37 6.90 -4.56
N LEU A 228 -17.07 5.60 -4.56
CA LEU A 228 -16.30 4.95 -3.48
C LEU A 228 -14.78 5.18 -3.59
N PHE A 229 -14.31 5.83 -4.66
CA PHE A 229 -12.91 6.26 -4.77
C PHE A 229 -12.65 7.62 -4.12
N PHE A 230 -13.70 8.34 -3.71
CA PHE A 230 -13.60 9.66 -3.10
C PHE A 230 -13.23 9.57 -1.61
N PRO A 231 -12.51 10.57 -1.08
CA PRO A 231 -12.28 10.73 0.35
C PRO A 231 -13.59 11.07 1.09
N PHE A 232 -13.64 10.74 2.37
CA PHE A 232 -14.74 11.08 3.27
C PHE A 232 -14.33 12.31 4.10
N PRO A 233 -14.99 13.47 3.94
CA PRO A 233 -14.56 14.71 4.59
C PRO A 233 -14.45 14.64 6.12
N ASN A 234 -15.29 13.83 6.77
CA ASN A 234 -15.24 13.60 8.21
C ASN A 234 -14.08 12.67 8.66
N ARG A 235 -13.26 12.20 7.73
CA ARG A 235 -12.09 11.34 7.94
C ARG A 235 -10.80 11.96 7.34
N GLY A 236 -10.82 13.24 7.01
CA GLY A 236 -9.66 13.98 6.48
C GLY A 236 -8.56 14.26 7.51
N THR A 237 -8.92 14.31 8.79
CA THR A 237 -7.98 14.54 9.89
C THR A 237 -7.31 13.23 10.31
N PHE A 238 -5.98 13.22 10.32
CA PHE A 238 -5.17 12.12 10.82
C PHE A 238 -4.50 12.56 12.11
N THR A 239 -4.51 11.69 13.12
CA THR A 239 -3.78 11.92 14.38
C THR A 239 -2.86 10.73 14.62
N ILE A 240 -1.58 11.00 14.77
CA ILE A 240 -0.54 9.99 15.01
C ILE A 240 0.39 10.56 16.08
N ASP A 241 0.55 9.82 17.18
CA ASP A 241 1.48 10.22 18.25
C ASP A 241 1.25 11.64 18.80
N GLY A 242 -0.03 12.05 18.87
CA GLY A 242 -0.45 13.37 19.38
C GLY A 242 -0.35 14.53 18.38
N GLU A 243 0.19 14.31 17.18
CA GLU A 243 0.25 15.32 16.11
C GLU A 243 -0.85 15.07 15.07
N SER A 244 -1.48 16.15 14.62
CA SER A 244 -2.59 16.09 13.66
C SER A 244 -2.29 16.84 12.36
N PHE A 245 -2.75 16.29 11.25
CA PHE A 245 -2.69 16.90 9.93
C PHE A 245 -3.91 16.54 9.09
N GLU A 246 -4.19 17.33 8.06
CA GLU A 246 -5.28 17.08 7.12
C GLU A 246 -4.73 16.51 5.81
N LEU A 247 -5.37 15.46 5.29
CA LEU A 247 -5.02 14.89 4.00
C LEU A 247 -6.24 14.24 3.33
N MET A 248 -6.76 14.87 2.28
CA MET A 248 -8.01 14.47 1.61
C MET A 248 -7.76 13.53 0.43
N ASP A 249 -6.89 12.55 0.61
CA ASP A 249 -6.57 11.57 -0.43
C ASP A 249 -7.70 10.53 -0.56
N GLY A 250 -8.10 10.28 -1.81
CA GLY A 250 -9.04 9.23 -2.21
C GLY A 250 -8.41 7.84 -2.20
N VAL A 251 -8.89 6.97 -3.09
CA VAL A 251 -8.44 5.57 -3.21
C VAL A 251 -6.91 5.46 -3.14
N LEU A 252 -6.40 4.62 -2.23
CA LEU A 252 -4.96 4.47 -1.98
C LEU A 252 -4.57 3.04 -1.67
N GLY A 253 -5.16 2.46 -0.62
CA GLY A 253 -4.90 1.09 -0.20
C GLY A 253 -5.66 0.14 -1.11
N MET A 254 -4.97 -0.84 -1.67
CA MET A 254 -5.56 -1.82 -2.58
C MET A 254 -4.86 -3.17 -2.43
N ALA A 255 -5.64 -4.25 -2.37
CA ALA A 255 -5.13 -5.61 -2.35
C ALA A 255 -6.01 -6.58 -3.12
N LEU A 256 -5.38 -7.46 -3.90
CA LEU A 256 -6.09 -8.53 -4.60
C LEU A 256 -6.32 -9.72 -3.67
N SER A 257 -7.54 -10.26 -3.71
CA SER A 257 -7.83 -11.60 -3.17
C SER A 257 -6.89 -12.66 -3.79
N PRO A 258 -6.59 -13.75 -3.08
CA PRO A 258 -5.79 -14.83 -3.63
C PRO A 258 -6.42 -15.39 -4.92
N TYR A 259 -5.57 -15.80 -5.85
CA TYR A 259 -6.03 -16.44 -7.07
C TYR A 259 -6.74 -17.76 -6.78
N ARG A 260 -7.85 -18.00 -7.47
CA ARG A 260 -8.52 -19.31 -7.52
C ARG A 260 -8.84 -19.69 -8.95
N HIS A 261 -8.46 -20.90 -9.32
CA HIS A 261 -8.74 -21.42 -10.64
C HIS A 261 -10.24 -21.39 -10.97
N GLY A 262 -10.59 -20.84 -12.14
CA GLY A 262 -11.96 -20.73 -12.62
C GLY A 262 -12.85 -19.74 -11.85
N ARG A 263 -12.29 -18.91 -10.97
CA ARG A 263 -13.03 -17.85 -10.26
C ARG A 263 -12.42 -16.49 -10.54
N ASP A 264 -13.31 -15.51 -10.62
CA ASP A 264 -12.89 -14.11 -10.69
C ASP A 264 -12.27 -13.65 -9.38
N ARG A 265 -11.35 -12.68 -9.45
CA ARG A 265 -10.69 -12.11 -8.28
C ARG A 265 -11.42 -10.86 -7.83
N TYR A 266 -11.33 -10.60 -6.53
CA TYR A 266 -11.68 -9.32 -5.93
C TYR A 266 -10.45 -8.43 -5.80
N LEU A 267 -10.65 -7.15 -6.09
CA LEU A 267 -9.81 -6.05 -5.62
C LEU A 267 -10.52 -5.45 -4.39
N TYR A 268 -9.87 -5.56 -3.23
CA TYR A 268 -10.20 -4.80 -2.03
C TYR A 268 -9.52 -3.44 -2.11
N PHE A 269 -10.18 -2.40 -1.61
CA PHE A 269 -9.61 -1.07 -1.60
C PHE A 269 -10.33 -0.10 -0.65
N HIS A 270 -9.62 0.97 -0.28
CA HIS A 270 -10.16 2.10 0.45
C HIS A 270 -9.51 3.42 0.04
N ALA A 271 -10.23 4.51 0.27
CA ALA A 271 -9.65 5.84 0.27
C ALA A 271 -8.81 6.08 1.52
N LEU A 272 -7.72 6.86 1.42
CA LEU A 272 -6.87 7.16 2.57
C LEU A 272 -7.66 7.90 3.66
N ALA A 273 -8.40 8.95 3.27
CA ALA A 273 -9.35 9.64 4.14
C ALA A 273 -10.66 8.85 4.23
N SER A 274 -10.60 7.61 4.73
CA SER A 274 -11.76 6.76 4.98
C SER A 274 -11.47 5.72 6.06
N THR A 275 -12.53 5.21 6.66
CA THR A 275 -12.55 4.06 7.58
C THR A 275 -13.26 2.85 6.95
N THR A 276 -13.87 3.02 5.78
CA THR A 276 -14.54 1.94 5.05
C THR A 276 -13.53 1.05 4.32
N GLU A 277 -13.99 -0.14 3.97
CA GLU A 277 -13.33 -1.05 3.03
C GLU A 277 -14.31 -1.36 1.91
N ASN A 278 -13.83 -1.42 0.67
CA ASN A 278 -14.64 -1.60 -0.51
C ASN A 278 -14.13 -2.79 -1.31
N VAL A 279 -14.99 -3.29 -2.20
CA VAL A 279 -14.66 -4.46 -3.00
C VAL A 279 -15.29 -4.38 -4.38
N VAL A 280 -14.51 -4.80 -5.38
CA VAL A 280 -14.95 -4.92 -6.77
C VAL A 280 -14.40 -6.18 -7.40
N ARG A 281 -15.18 -6.79 -8.28
CA ARG A 281 -14.73 -7.89 -9.12
C ARG A 281 -13.78 -7.36 -10.20
N THR A 282 -12.60 -7.95 -10.32
CA THR A 282 -11.60 -7.58 -11.34
C THR A 282 -12.14 -7.73 -12.77
N SER A 283 -13.07 -8.65 -13.03
CA SER A 283 -13.77 -8.73 -14.32
C SER A 283 -14.57 -7.47 -14.67
N VAL A 284 -15.10 -6.73 -13.68
CA VAL A 284 -15.75 -5.44 -13.91
C VAL A 284 -14.71 -4.44 -14.38
N LEU A 285 -13.60 -4.29 -13.66
CA LEU A 285 -12.56 -3.31 -13.98
C LEU A 285 -11.88 -3.57 -15.33
N ARG A 286 -11.75 -4.84 -15.73
CA ARG A 286 -11.14 -5.26 -16.99
C ARG A 286 -12.02 -4.99 -18.23
N ASN A 287 -13.26 -4.56 -18.05
CA ASN A 287 -14.14 -4.22 -19.16
C ASN A 287 -13.66 -2.94 -19.85
N ASP A 288 -13.31 -3.04 -21.14
CA ASP A 288 -12.78 -1.93 -21.91
C ASP A 288 -13.85 -0.93 -22.35
N SER A 289 -15.15 -1.17 -22.08
CA SER A 289 -16.21 -0.18 -22.28
C SER A 289 -15.99 1.11 -21.49
N PHE A 290 -15.16 1.07 -20.43
CA PHE A 290 -14.75 2.25 -19.67
C PHE A 290 -13.88 3.24 -20.46
N ILE A 291 -13.37 2.84 -21.63
CA ILE A 291 -12.73 3.77 -22.58
C ILE A 291 -13.72 4.85 -23.03
N ASP A 292 -14.98 4.46 -23.26
CA ASP A 292 -16.04 5.36 -23.75
C ASP A 292 -16.89 5.95 -22.61
N GLU A 293 -17.21 5.15 -21.59
CA GLU A 293 -18.01 5.55 -20.43
C GLU A 293 -17.26 5.24 -19.13
N PRO A 294 -16.49 6.19 -18.56
CA PRO A 294 -15.62 5.92 -17.43
C PRO A 294 -16.37 5.65 -16.12
N ASN A 295 -17.67 5.96 -16.01
CA ASN A 295 -18.41 5.80 -14.76
C ASN A 295 -18.88 4.36 -14.55
N ALA A 296 -18.38 3.72 -13.48
CA ALA A 296 -18.88 2.43 -13.05
C ALA A 296 -20.32 2.53 -12.53
N GLN A 297 -21.13 1.52 -12.82
CA GLN A 297 -22.48 1.44 -12.27
C GLN A 297 -22.44 1.40 -10.74
N PRO A 298 -23.35 2.09 -10.03
CA PRO A 298 -23.34 2.18 -8.57
C PRO A 298 -23.32 0.84 -7.82
N GLN A 299 -23.84 -0.23 -8.43
CA GLN A 299 -23.93 -1.57 -7.85
C GLN A 299 -22.73 -2.47 -8.20
N ALA A 300 -21.84 -2.02 -9.09
CA ALA A 300 -20.70 -2.81 -9.54
C ALA A 300 -19.57 -2.85 -8.50
N ILE A 301 -19.50 -1.81 -7.66
CA ILE A 301 -18.51 -1.63 -6.61
C ILE A 301 -19.23 -1.47 -5.28
N ASN A 302 -18.88 -2.30 -4.30
CA ASN A 302 -19.64 -2.46 -3.07
C ASN A 302 -18.77 -2.08 -1.86
N VAL A 303 -19.42 -1.57 -0.82
CA VAL A 303 -18.78 -1.17 0.44
C VAL A 303 -19.17 -2.17 1.53
N PHE A 304 -18.23 -2.53 2.41
CA PHE A 304 -18.54 -3.33 3.59
C PHE A 304 -19.40 -2.51 4.58
N PRO A 305 -20.34 -3.14 5.30
CA PRO A 305 -21.30 -2.42 6.13
C PRO A 305 -20.70 -1.82 7.41
N GLU A 306 -19.60 -2.39 7.91
CA GLU A 306 -18.88 -1.85 9.08
C GLU A 306 -17.58 -1.16 8.67
N GLU A 307 -16.99 -0.43 9.61
CA GLU A 307 -15.80 0.40 9.42
C GLU A 307 -14.65 -0.03 10.35
N ARG A 308 -13.43 0.24 9.91
CA ARG A 308 -12.25 0.26 10.79
C ARG A 308 -12.41 1.33 11.88
N PRO A 309 -11.72 1.18 13.02
CA PRO A 309 -11.76 2.18 14.09
C PRO A 309 -11.13 3.53 13.68
N ASN A 310 -10.16 3.53 12.77
CA ASN A 310 -9.57 4.71 12.14
C ASN A 310 -8.97 4.36 10.77
N GLN A 311 -8.39 5.36 10.11
CA GLN A 311 -7.86 5.29 8.76
C GLN A 311 -6.70 4.29 8.64
N SER A 312 -6.45 3.84 7.41
CA SER A 312 -5.32 2.98 7.06
C SER A 312 -4.70 3.46 5.76
N ALA A 313 -3.37 3.43 5.68
CA ALA A 313 -2.66 3.72 4.43
C ALA A 313 -2.61 2.47 3.55
N ALA A 314 -1.50 1.73 3.56
CA ALA A 314 -1.32 0.55 2.74
C ALA A 314 -1.97 -0.70 3.35
N GLU A 315 -2.25 -1.67 2.47
CA GLU A 315 -2.75 -3.00 2.82
C GLU A 315 -2.17 -4.06 1.88
N ALA A 316 -2.15 -5.31 2.35
CA ALA A 316 -1.77 -6.46 1.54
C ALA A 316 -2.51 -7.72 1.98
N ILE A 317 -2.76 -8.65 1.05
CA ILE A 317 -3.44 -9.92 1.34
C ILE A 317 -2.48 -11.09 1.08
N ASP A 318 -2.37 -12.01 2.04
CA ASP A 318 -1.58 -13.24 1.92
C ASP A 318 -2.28 -14.30 1.05
N ARG A 319 -1.62 -15.44 0.78
CA ARG A 319 -2.18 -16.50 -0.07
C ARG A 319 -3.41 -17.19 0.55
N ASN A 320 -3.59 -17.07 1.86
CA ASN A 320 -4.70 -17.67 2.59
C ASN A 320 -5.91 -16.72 2.66
N GLY A 321 -5.74 -15.47 2.22
CA GLY A 321 -6.78 -14.44 2.24
C GLY A 321 -6.85 -13.68 3.56
N VAL A 322 -5.76 -13.63 4.31
CA VAL A 322 -5.57 -12.75 5.46
C VAL A 322 -5.05 -11.41 4.96
N MET A 323 -5.85 -10.37 5.14
CA MET A 323 -5.48 -8.98 4.89
C MET A 323 -4.68 -8.45 6.08
N PHE A 324 -3.63 -7.68 5.81
CA PHE A 324 -2.83 -6.93 6.76
C PHE A 324 -2.93 -5.44 6.43
N PHE A 325 -3.15 -4.63 7.44
CA PHE A 325 -3.29 -3.18 7.29
C PHE A 325 -2.80 -2.45 8.55
N GLY A 326 -2.41 -1.19 8.41
CA GLY A 326 -1.97 -0.35 9.52
C GLY A 326 -3.08 0.54 10.07
N LEU A 327 -3.16 0.69 11.39
CA LEU A 327 -3.99 1.71 12.03
C LEU A 327 -3.13 2.87 12.51
N MET A 328 -3.69 4.07 12.47
CA MET A 328 -3.00 5.32 12.79
C MET A 328 -2.93 5.59 14.30
N ASP A 329 -4.00 5.26 15.03
CA ASP A 329 -4.07 5.51 16.48
C ASP A 329 -4.73 4.35 17.27
N PRO A 330 -4.04 3.74 18.26
CA PRO A 330 -2.59 3.81 18.41
C PRO A 330 -1.89 3.16 17.20
N PRO A 331 -0.70 3.65 16.79
CA PRO A 331 0.04 3.09 15.66
C PRO A 331 0.28 1.58 15.78
N SER A 332 -0.27 0.81 14.85
CA SER A 332 -0.27 -0.66 14.93
C SER A 332 -0.52 -1.34 13.59
N ILE A 333 -0.15 -2.62 13.48
CA ILE A 333 -0.50 -3.48 12.35
C ILE A 333 -1.54 -4.49 12.80
N TRP A 334 -2.57 -4.67 11.99
CA TRP A 334 -3.71 -5.55 12.24
C TRP A 334 -3.88 -6.53 11.08
N CYS A 335 -4.62 -7.60 11.35
CA CYS A 335 -5.05 -8.55 10.35
C CYS A 335 -6.56 -8.74 10.36
N TRP A 336 -7.08 -9.15 9.21
CA TRP A 336 -8.47 -9.59 9.02
C TRP A 336 -8.50 -10.78 8.05
N ASN A 337 -9.20 -11.85 8.41
CA ASN A 337 -9.42 -12.96 7.49
C ASN A 337 -10.66 -12.67 6.61
N THR A 338 -10.46 -12.53 5.29
CA THR A 338 -11.53 -12.19 4.34
C THR A 338 -12.63 -13.25 4.20
N ALA A 339 -12.49 -14.42 4.84
CA ALA A 339 -13.56 -15.41 5.00
C ALA A 339 -14.52 -15.10 6.16
N THR A 340 -14.17 -14.13 7.01
CA THR A 340 -14.97 -13.64 8.14
C THR A 340 -15.61 -12.29 7.80
N GLU A 341 -16.58 -11.87 8.60
CA GLU A 341 -17.26 -10.60 8.39
C GLU A 341 -16.28 -9.45 8.58
N PHE A 342 -16.36 -8.43 7.72
CA PHE A 342 -15.61 -7.19 7.92
C PHE A 342 -16.24 -6.46 9.11
N SER A 343 -15.64 -6.62 10.27
CA SER A 343 -16.14 -6.09 11.54
C SER A 343 -14.97 -6.00 12.52
N GLN A 344 -15.01 -5.00 13.40
CA GLN A 344 -13.95 -4.79 14.40
C GLN A 344 -13.74 -6.00 15.32
N ARG A 345 -14.76 -6.85 15.50
CA ARG A 345 -14.65 -8.12 16.26
C ARG A 345 -13.74 -9.16 15.62
N ASN A 346 -13.54 -9.09 14.30
CA ASN A 346 -12.72 -10.00 13.51
C ASN A 346 -11.39 -9.35 13.09
N PHE A 347 -11.11 -8.13 13.55
CA PHE A 347 -9.82 -7.50 13.39
C PHE A 347 -8.96 -7.88 14.57
N HIS A 348 -7.78 -8.45 14.30
CA HIS A 348 -6.87 -8.89 15.35
C HIS A 348 -5.52 -8.21 15.17
N ARG A 349 -5.03 -7.66 16.27
CA ARG A 349 -3.76 -6.94 16.31
C ARG A 349 -2.60 -7.90 16.08
N VAL A 350 -1.75 -7.56 15.12
CA VAL A 350 -0.51 -8.27 14.80
C VAL A 350 0.65 -7.67 15.56
N ALA A 351 0.81 -6.35 15.53
CA ALA A 351 1.87 -5.64 16.22
C ALA A 351 1.38 -4.27 16.70
N LEU A 352 1.91 -3.78 17.82
CA LEU A 352 1.57 -2.49 18.41
C LEU A 352 2.82 -1.85 18.99
N ASN A 353 3.20 -0.70 18.44
CA ASN A 353 4.28 0.08 18.99
C ASN A 353 4.12 1.53 18.55
N LYS A 354 3.87 2.43 19.51
CA LYS A 354 3.62 3.85 19.25
C LYS A 354 4.83 4.56 18.65
N GLU A 355 6.04 4.06 18.87
CA GLU A 355 7.28 4.65 18.38
C GLU A 355 7.66 4.09 17.00
N THR A 356 7.62 2.77 16.85
CA THR A 356 8.20 2.11 15.67
C THR A 356 7.22 1.88 14.53
N LEU A 357 5.91 1.92 14.78
CA LEU A 357 4.86 1.62 13.79
C LEU A 357 4.05 2.84 13.35
N GLN A 358 4.58 4.05 13.54
CA GLN A 358 3.98 5.29 13.06
C GLN A 358 3.80 5.23 11.53
N PHE A 359 2.61 5.61 11.05
CA PHE A 359 2.22 5.66 9.63
C PHE A 359 2.79 4.52 8.76
N ALA A 360 2.12 3.37 8.75
CA ALA A 360 2.49 2.22 7.90
C ALA A 360 2.17 2.49 6.41
N SER A 361 3.06 3.25 5.76
CA SER A 361 2.89 3.74 4.38
C SER A 361 3.02 2.66 3.30
N GLY A 362 3.82 1.62 3.57
CA GLY A 362 4.05 0.50 2.69
C GLY A 362 3.84 -0.82 3.44
N VAL A 363 3.01 -1.71 2.89
CA VAL A 363 2.73 -3.04 3.44
C VAL A 363 2.76 -4.02 2.28
N LYS A 364 3.62 -5.04 2.33
CA LYS A 364 3.74 -6.08 1.29
C LYS A 364 3.71 -7.47 1.90
N VAL A 365 3.13 -8.40 1.15
CA VAL A 365 3.30 -9.84 1.40
C VAL A 365 4.22 -10.40 0.31
N VAL A 366 5.41 -10.85 0.71
CA VAL A 366 6.46 -11.34 -0.19
C VAL A 366 6.73 -12.81 0.10
N ASN A 367 7.05 -13.59 -0.93
CA ASN A 367 7.52 -14.97 -0.76
C ASN A 367 9.04 -14.99 -0.68
N ASN A 368 9.59 -15.60 0.37
CA ASN A 368 11.01 -15.89 0.41
C ASN A 368 11.36 -17.09 -0.48
N LEU A 369 12.67 -17.38 -0.62
CA LEU A 369 13.18 -18.47 -1.46
C LEU A 369 12.67 -19.87 -1.04
N LYS A 370 12.17 -20.02 0.19
CA LYS A 370 11.59 -21.26 0.69
C LYS A 370 10.08 -21.36 0.43
N GLY A 371 9.50 -20.35 -0.23
CA GLY A 371 8.05 -20.25 -0.47
C GLY A 371 7.23 -19.84 0.75
N GLU A 372 7.87 -19.46 1.85
CA GLU A 372 7.16 -18.93 3.02
C GLU A 372 6.84 -17.45 2.81
N GLN A 373 5.63 -17.02 3.22
CA GLN A 373 5.23 -15.62 3.14
C GLN A 373 5.76 -14.81 4.33
N GLU A 374 6.29 -13.63 4.01
CA GLU A 374 6.79 -12.62 4.92
C GLU A 374 5.95 -11.35 4.76
N LEU A 375 5.62 -10.72 5.87
CA LEU A 375 5.01 -9.39 5.90
C LEU A 375 6.15 -8.37 6.02
N TRP A 376 6.25 -7.47 5.04
CA TRP A 376 7.18 -6.35 5.02
C TRP A 376 6.41 -5.05 5.21
N VAL A 377 6.90 -4.18 6.09
CA VAL A 377 6.22 -2.94 6.46
C VAL A 377 7.22 -1.79 6.49
N LEU A 378 6.93 -0.72 5.75
CA LEU A 378 7.62 0.56 5.88
C LEU A 378 6.77 1.52 6.72
N THR A 379 7.40 2.09 7.73
CA THR A 379 6.79 3.05 8.67
C THR A 379 7.59 4.34 8.69
N SER A 380 6.92 5.47 8.80
CA SER A 380 7.55 6.79 8.84
C SER A 380 6.89 7.71 9.86
N SER A 381 7.64 8.71 10.34
CA SER A 381 7.11 9.86 11.08
C SER A 381 6.33 10.81 10.15
N PHE A 382 5.42 10.31 9.31
CA PHE A 382 4.80 11.08 8.23
C PHE A 382 4.02 12.30 8.74
N GLN A 383 3.36 12.20 9.89
CA GLN A 383 2.71 13.34 10.54
C GLN A 383 3.70 14.49 10.78
N ARG A 384 4.97 14.21 11.08
CA ARG A 384 6.02 15.22 11.30
C ARG A 384 6.53 15.82 10.00
N VAL A 385 6.50 15.04 8.92
CA VAL A 385 6.73 15.57 7.57
C VAL A 385 5.64 16.58 7.23
N MET A 386 4.38 16.24 7.49
CA MET A 386 3.23 17.09 7.19
C MET A 386 3.15 18.35 8.05
N THR A 387 3.53 18.27 9.33
CA THR A 387 3.54 19.42 10.25
C THR A 387 4.85 20.22 10.24
N GLY A 388 5.88 19.75 9.53
CA GLY A 388 7.21 20.37 9.51
C GLY A 388 7.99 20.23 10.82
N SER A 389 7.65 19.23 11.65
CA SER A 389 8.23 18.99 12.99
C SER A 389 9.27 17.85 13.01
N LEU A 390 9.75 17.41 11.84
CA LEU A 390 10.72 16.33 11.73
C LEU A 390 12.03 16.69 12.45
N ASP A 391 12.58 15.75 13.23
CA ASP A 391 13.81 15.95 14.02
C ASP A 391 14.86 14.91 13.61
N SER A 392 16.05 15.39 13.23
CA SER A 392 17.17 14.56 12.79
C SER A 392 17.91 13.85 13.94
N ASN A 393 17.62 14.20 15.20
CA ASN A 393 18.19 13.54 16.38
C ASN A 393 17.44 12.26 16.79
N ARG A 394 16.37 11.90 16.06
CA ARG A 394 15.57 10.71 16.32
C ARG A 394 15.34 9.90 15.05
N VAL A 395 15.09 8.61 15.22
CA VAL A 395 14.75 7.71 14.11
C VAL A 395 13.37 8.07 13.56
N ASN A 396 13.31 8.36 12.26
CA ASN A 396 12.11 8.79 11.55
C ASN A 396 11.55 7.74 10.59
N TYR A 397 12.38 6.84 10.08
CA TYR A 397 11.98 5.87 9.06
C TYR A 397 12.44 4.48 9.46
N ARG A 398 11.60 3.47 9.24
CA ARG A 398 11.91 2.08 9.57
C ARG A 398 11.34 1.13 8.54
N ILE A 399 12.06 0.04 8.30
CA ILE A 399 11.56 -1.14 7.58
C ILE A 399 11.53 -2.30 8.56
N HIS A 400 10.39 -2.98 8.62
CA HIS A 400 10.16 -4.16 9.44
C HIS A 400 9.80 -5.36 8.57
N ALA A 401 10.16 -6.56 9.03
CA ALA A 401 9.73 -7.78 8.37
C ALA A 401 9.65 -8.98 9.31
N GLU A 402 8.62 -9.81 9.16
CA GLU A 402 8.53 -11.10 9.85
C GLU A 402 7.71 -12.11 9.03
N LYS A 403 7.98 -13.39 9.24
CA LYS A 403 7.24 -14.50 8.63
C LYS A 403 5.79 -14.49 9.10
N ILE A 404 4.85 -14.52 8.16
CA ILE A 404 3.42 -14.56 8.44
C ILE A 404 3.03 -15.74 9.35
N PRO A 405 3.57 -16.97 9.19
CA PRO A 405 3.29 -18.06 10.13
C PRO A 405 3.64 -17.77 11.59
N ARG A 406 4.69 -16.96 11.84
CA ARG A 406 5.07 -16.53 13.19
C ARG A 406 4.10 -15.47 13.71
N LEU A 407 3.80 -14.46 12.90
CA LEU A 407 2.85 -13.40 13.23
C LEU A 407 1.45 -13.94 13.55
N LEU A 408 1.02 -14.98 12.83
CA LEU A 408 -0.31 -15.55 12.98
C LEU A 408 -0.38 -16.72 13.96
N ASN A 409 0.71 -17.14 14.60
CA ASN A 409 0.77 -18.40 15.35
C ASN A 409 -0.39 -18.58 16.36
N ASN A 410 -0.74 -17.49 17.06
CA ASN A 410 -1.85 -17.42 18.03
C ASN A 410 -2.95 -16.43 17.62
N SER A 411 -2.98 -16.01 16.35
CA SER A 411 -3.96 -15.04 15.86
C SER A 411 -5.22 -15.75 15.35
N PRO A 412 -6.43 -15.28 15.72
CA PRO A 412 -7.66 -15.81 15.13
C PRO A 412 -7.77 -15.58 13.62
N CYS A 413 -6.99 -14.64 13.05
CA CYS A 413 -6.93 -14.44 11.59
C CYS A 413 -6.44 -15.68 10.83
N LYS A 414 -5.68 -16.57 11.49
CA LYS A 414 -5.00 -17.70 10.84
C LYS A 414 -5.95 -18.67 10.15
N TYR A 415 -7.13 -18.90 10.74
CA TYR A 415 -8.04 -19.95 10.28
C TYR A 415 -9.33 -19.36 9.74
N SER A 416 -9.71 -19.77 8.54
CA SER A 416 -11.05 -19.49 8.03
C SER A 416 -12.08 -20.32 8.80
N PRO A 417 -13.30 -19.80 9.03
CA PRO A 417 -14.40 -20.60 9.55
C PRO A 417 -14.67 -21.83 8.66
N LYS A 418 -15.19 -22.92 9.25
CA LYS A 418 -15.60 -24.10 8.50
C LYS A 418 -16.58 -23.70 7.38
N ASP A 419 -16.37 -24.28 6.19
CA ASP A 419 -17.15 -24.04 4.97
C ASP A 419 -17.08 -22.62 4.39
N ARG A 420 -16.26 -21.74 4.95
CA ARG A 420 -16.00 -20.39 4.42
C ARG A 420 -14.60 -20.34 3.85
N SER A 421 -14.52 -19.67 2.71
CA SER A 421 -13.28 -19.52 1.97
C SER A 421 -13.00 -18.01 1.80
N HIS A 422 -11.75 -17.59 1.62
CA HIS A 422 -11.42 -16.18 1.40
C HIS A 422 -12.33 -15.52 0.33
N GLY A 423 -12.76 -14.29 0.59
CA GLY A 423 -13.77 -13.60 -0.21
C GLY A 423 -15.22 -14.02 0.03
N TYR A 424 -15.51 -14.88 1.02
CA TYR A 424 -16.89 -15.29 1.34
C TYR A 424 -17.80 -14.09 1.60
N HIS A 425 -17.40 -13.16 2.47
CA HIS A 425 -18.22 -11.98 2.77
C HIS A 425 -18.29 -10.99 1.61
N ALA A 426 -17.23 -10.88 0.79
CA ALA A 426 -17.30 -10.10 -0.45
C ALA A 426 -18.38 -10.65 -1.41
N ASN A 427 -18.57 -11.97 -1.49
CA ASN A 427 -19.63 -12.56 -2.30
C ASN A 427 -21.04 -12.24 -1.77
N LEU A 428 -21.22 -12.06 -0.45
CA LEU A 428 -22.51 -11.71 0.13
C LEU A 428 -22.95 -10.28 -0.24
N ILE A 429 -21.99 -9.37 -0.34
CA ILE A 429 -22.26 -7.95 -0.63
C ILE A 429 -22.06 -7.58 -2.11
N THR A 430 -21.48 -8.47 -2.92
CA THR A 430 -21.32 -8.26 -4.36
C THR A 430 -22.41 -9.04 -5.09
N PRO A 431 -23.54 -8.42 -5.47
CA PRO A 431 -24.58 -9.11 -6.20
C PRO A 431 -24.01 -9.69 -7.50
N VAL A 432 -24.46 -10.88 -7.89
CA VAL A 432 -24.25 -11.34 -9.26
C VAL A 432 -25.04 -10.40 -10.14
N LEU A 433 -24.35 -9.48 -10.83
CA LEU A 433 -24.97 -8.53 -11.75
C LEU A 433 -25.71 -9.33 -12.83
N LYS A 434 -27.02 -9.54 -12.65
CA LYS A 434 -27.92 -9.79 -13.78
C LYS A 434 -28.02 -8.45 -14.48
N LEU A 435 -27.38 -8.31 -15.64
CA LEU A 435 -27.46 -7.15 -16.53
C LEU A 435 -28.93 -6.79 -16.81
N ARG A 436 -29.58 -6.04 -15.93
CA ARG A 436 -30.89 -5.44 -16.16
C ARG A 436 -30.98 -4.10 -15.43
N HIS A 437 -31.10 -3.07 -16.29
CA HIS A 437 -31.45 -1.67 -16.06
C HIS A 437 -30.30 -0.71 -15.77
N SER A 438 -30.06 0.15 -16.77
CA SER A 438 -29.34 1.40 -16.65
C SER A 438 -30.13 2.35 -15.76
N PHE A 439 -29.59 2.72 -14.61
CA PHE A 439 -30.08 3.88 -13.88
C PHE A 439 -29.53 5.13 -14.57
N LYS A 440 -30.41 5.98 -15.12
CA LYS A 440 -30.02 7.33 -15.55
C LYS A 440 -29.75 8.14 -14.28
N TYR A 441 -28.54 8.69 -14.16
CA TYR A 441 -28.25 9.72 -13.17
C TYR A 441 -29.24 10.88 -13.37
N GLY A 442 -30.02 11.18 -12.34
CA GLY A 442 -30.88 12.35 -12.32
C GLY A 442 -30.02 13.58 -12.11
N ALA A 443 -29.67 14.28 -13.18
CA ALA A 443 -29.17 15.65 -13.08
C ALA A 443 -30.39 16.56 -12.90
N VAL A 444 -30.51 17.19 -11.73
CA VAL A 444 -31.42 18.31 -11.50
C VAL A 444 -30.75 19.57 -12.08
N SER A 445 -30.57 19.61 -13.40
CA SER A 445 -30.08 20.80 -14.11
C SER A 445 -31.16 21.42 -15.00
N TYR A 446 -32.42 21.10 -14.72
CA TYR A 446 -33.59 21.83 -15.21
C TYR A 446 -34.52 22.14 -14.03
N LEU A 447 -34.10 23.09 -13.19
CA LEU A 447 -34.98 23.94 -12.37
C LEU A 447 -34.40 25.35 -12.32
#